data_AF-A0A812N7U4-F1
#
_entry.id   AF-A0A812N7U4-F1
#
_cell.length_a   1.000
_cell.length_b   1.000
_cell.length_c   1.000
_cell.angle_alpha   90.00
_cell.angle_beta   90.00
_cell.angle_gamma   90.00
#
_symmetry.space_group_name_H-M   'P 1'
#
loop_
_entity.id
_entity.type
_entity.pdbx_description
1 polymer ?
#
loop_
_entity_poly.entity_id
_entity_poly.type
_entity_poly.pdbx_seq_one_letter_code
_entity_poly.pdbx_strand_id
1 'polypeptide(L)'
;MTSLESWMQQLPAEAKSRSICELALPGAHNAGASEVKCISPLVSSGGYLASVAKNSVANALAKPLAGVMAVCQADGIGQLLRKGVRLLDLRLGLHDEQLYICHTVVCNRTFCSVLEEVAEFLREQPEEVVVLLVKRDWGARDYFDTQ
;
A
#
# COMPACT_ATOMS: atom_id res chain seq x y z
N MET A 1 -16.29 -25.53 -4.97
CA MET A 1 -16.12 -24.42 -3.99
C MET A 1 -15.41 -23.31 -4.71
N THR A 2 -15.89 -22.07 -4.58
CA THR A 2 -15.25 -20.93 -5.23
C THR A 2 -14.01 -20.50 -4.46
N SER A 3 -12.83 -20.52 -5.07
CA SER A 3 -11.60 -20.02 -4.43
C SER A 3 -11.59 -18.48 -4.48
N LEU A 4 -11.27 -17.83 -3.36
CA LEU A 4 -11.10 -16.38 -3.29
C LEU A 4 -9.86 -15.90 -4.06
N GLU A 5 -8.87 -16.77 -4.28
CA GLU A 5 -7.65 -16.37 -4.96
C GLU A 5 -7.84 -16.22 -6.48
N SER A 6 -8.87 -16.86 -7.05
CA SER A 6 -9.16 -16.91 -8.49
C SER A 6 -10.63 -16.58 -8.80
N TRP A 7 -11.22 -15.65 -8.04
CA TRP A 7 -12.65 -15.38 -8.14
C TRP A 7 -13.05 -14.72 -9.46
N MET A 8 -12.16 -13.95 -10.11
CA MET A 8 -12.46 -13.32 -11.40
C MET A 8 -12.51 -14.36 -12.52
N GLN A 9 -11.66 -15.38 -12.49
CA GLN A 9 -11.74 -16.55 -13.37
C GLN A 9 -13.09 -17.27 -13.27
N GLN A 10 -13.74 -17.22 -12.12
CA GLN A 10 -14.98 -17.95 -11.86
C GLN A 10 -16.24 -17.12 -12.10
N LEU A 11 -16.09 -15.87 -12.58
CA LEU A 11 -17.23 -15.02 -12.91
C LEU A 11 -18.09 -15.63 -14.03
N PRO A 12 -19.43 -15.46 -13.96
CA PRO A 12 -20.33 -15.79 -15.07
C PRO A 12 -19.92 -15.07 -16.36
N ALA A 13 -20.25 -15.64 -17.52
CA ALA A 13 -19.90 -15.08 -18.82
C ALA A 13 -20.42 -13.65 -19.01
N GLU A 14 -21.62 -13.38 -18.48
CA GLU A 14 -22.24 -12.06 -18.49
C GLU A 14 -21.40 -11.05 -17.70
N ALA A 15 -20.81 -11.45 -16.57
CA ALA A 15 -19.94 -10.56 -15.80
C ALA A 15 -18.55 -10.40 -16.43
N LYS A 16 -17.96 -11.48 -16.99
CA LYS A 16 -16.66 -11.45 -17.68
C LYS A 16 -16.65 -10.55 -18.92
N SER A 17 -17.81 -10.34 -19.55
CA SER A 17 -17.97 -9.48 -20.73
C SER A 17 -18.17 -8.00 -20.41
N ARG A 18 -18.34 -7.63 -19.13
CA ARG A 18 -18.50 -6.25 -18.70
C ARG A 18 -17.16 -5.56 -18.47
N SER A 19 -17.18 -4.23 -18.44
CA SER A 19 -16.02 -3.45 -18.02
C SER A 19 -15.68 -3.73 -16.55
N ILE A 20 -14.40 -3.70 -16.22
CA ILE A 20 -13.93 -3.81 -14.83
C ILE A 20 -14.54 -2.72 -13.92
N CYS A 21 -14.88 -1.56 -14.49
CA CYS A 21 -15.55 -0.46 -13.77
C CYS A 21 -17.00 -0.78 -13.35
N GLU A 22 -17.58 -1.83 -13.91
CA GLU A 22 -18.93 -2.29 -13.59
C GLU A 22 -18.93 -3.44 -12.57
N LEU A 23 -17.75 -3.91 -12.15
CA LEU A 23 -17.56 -4.94 -11.15
C LEU A 23 -17.35 -4.32 -9.76
N ALA A 24 -17.91 -4.96 -8.74
CA ALA A 24 -17.55 -4.66 -7.36
C ALA A 24 -16.19 -5.30 -7.03
N LEU A 25 -15.17 -4.47 -6.83
CA LEU A 25 -13.82 -4.94 -6.48
C LEU A 25 -13.56 -4.74 -4.98
N PRO A 26 -13.24 -5.80 -4.23
CA PRO A 26 -12.72 -5.64 -2.87
C PRO A 26 -11.39 -4.88 -2.91
N GLY A 27 -11.28 -3.83 -2.08
CA GLY A 27 -10.11 -2.94 -2.04
C GLY A 27 -9.47 -2.85 -0.66
N ALA A 28 -8.16 -2.61 -0.63
CA ALA A 28 -7.39 -2.38 0.58
C ALA A 28 -6.88 -0.93 0.64
N HIS A 29 -7.34 -0.19 1.66
CA HIS A 29 -6.86 1.16 1.96
C HIS A 29 -5.44 1.12 2.51
N ASN A 30 -4.54 1.97 1.98
CA ASN A 30 -3.11 1.98 2.31
C ASN A 30 -2.50 0.57 2.29
N ALA A 31 -2.68 -0.14 1.19
CA ALA A 31 -2.14 -1.47 1.02
C ALA A 31 -0.61 -1.47 1.20
N GLY A 32 -0.09 -2.47 1.91
CA GLY A 32 1.33 -2.56 2.27
C GLY A 32 1.75 -1.75 3.51
N ALA A 33 0.86 -0.95 4.11
CA ALA A 33 1.10 -0.31 5.41
C ALA A 33 0.84 -1.29 6.55
N SER A 34 1.71 -2.29 6.69
CA SER A 34 1.61 -3.36 7.71
C SER A 34 2.51 -3.15 8.91
N GLU A 35 3.59 -2.38 8.76
CA GLU A 35 4.50 -2.06 9.84
C GLU A 35 5.19 -0.72 9.56
N VAL A 36 5.48 0.04 10.61
CA VAL A 36 6.25 1.27 10.50
C VAL A 36 7.74 0.94 10.43
N LYS A 37 8.45 1.47 9.45
CA LYS A 37 9.91 1.44 9.37
C LYS A 37 10.51 2.52 10.26
N CYS A 38 10.15 3.78 9.97
CA CYS A 38 10.66 4.96 10.66
C CYS A 38 9.75 6.17 10.45
N ILE A 39 9.92 7.17 11.31
CA ILE A 39 9.33 8.50 11.13
C ILE A 39 10.34 9.36 10.37
N SER A 40 10.15 9.58 9.07
CA SER A 40 11.08 10.36 8.24
C SER A 40 10.65 11.83 8.17
N PRO A 41 11.57 12.80 8.36
CA PRO A 41 11.24 14.22 8.20
C PRO A 41 10.72 14.56 6.81
N LEU A 42 11.15 13.83 5.76
CA LEU A 42 10.72 14.07 4.38
C LEU A 42 9.27 13.64 4.11
N VAL A 43 8.75 12.72 4.91
CA VAL A 43 7.38 12.20 4.79
C VAL A 43 6.46 12.84 5.83
N SER A 44 7.00 13.22 6.98
CA SER A 44 6.27 13.79 8.12
C SER A 44 6.45 15.31 8.28
N SER A 45 7.02 15.99 7.29
CA SER A 45 7.44 17.42 7.31
C SER A 45 6.31 18.41 7.61
N GLY A 46 5.06 18.08 7.28
CA GLY A 46 3.88 18.93 7.50
C GLY A 46 3.04 18.62 8.75
N GLY A 47 3.46 17.69 9.62
CA GLY A 47 2.61 17.17 10.71
C GLY A 47 3.20 17.28 12.11
N TYR A 48 2.40 16.91 13.13
CA TYR A 48 2.80 16.87 14.55
C TYR A 48 4.07 16.05 14.84
N LEU A 49 4.51 15.21 13.90
CA LEU A 49 5.68 14.34 14.01
C LEU A 49 6.98 14.97 13.48
N ALA A 50 6.95 16.18 12.90
CA ALA A 50 8.13 16.80 12.30
C ALA A 50 9.28 17.03 13.30
N SER A 51 8.97 17.36 14.56
CA SER A 51 9.97 17.52 15.64
C SER A 51 10.54 16.19 16.11
N VAL A 52 9.71 15.14 16.15
CA VAL A 52 10.09 13.76 16.52
C VAL A 52 11.02 13.15 15.47
N ALA A 53 10.76 13.40 14.19
CA ALA A 53 11.51 12.84 13.08
C ALA A 53 13.00 13.23 13.06
N LYS A 54 13.36 14.36 13.67
CA LYS A 54 14.75 14.90 13.71
C LYS A 54 15.60 14.32 14.84
N ASN A 55 15.01 13.59 15.79
CA ASN A 55 15.70 13.02 16.93
C ASN A 55 15.53 11.50 16.96
N SER A 56 16.64 10.76 16.84
CA SER A 56 16.62 9.29 16.73
C SER A 56 16.04 8.59 17.97
N VAL A 57 16.27 9.14 19.17
CA VAL A 57 15.71 8.61 20.42
C VAL A 57 14.20 8.86 20.48
N ALA A 58 13.75 10.07 20.15
CA ALA A 58 12.33 10.41 20.08
C ALA A 58 11.60 9.56 19.02
N ASN A 59 12.23 9.33 17.87
CA ASN A 59 11.72 8.47 16.80
C ASN A 59 11.49 7.03 17.30
N ALA A 60 12.50 6.45 17.95
CA ALA A 60 12.40 5.10 18.51
C ALA A 60 11.27 4.99 19.54
N LEU A 61 11.11 5.99 20.41
CA LEU A 61 10.06 6.02 21.43
C LEU A 61 8.65 6.25 20.84
N ALA A 62 8.54 7.02 19.75
CA ALA A 62 7.25 7.34 19.12
C ALA A 62 6.78 6.27 18.12
N LYS A 63 7.69 5.40 17.66
CA LYS A 63 7.41 4.39 16.62
C LYS A 63 6.21 3.47 16.95
N PRO A 64 6.02 2.96 18.18
CA PRO A 64 4.85 2.13 18.50
C PRO A 64 3.54 2.90 18.35
N LEU A 65 3.48 4.15 18.82
CA LEU A 65 2.30 5.00 18.70
C LEU A 65 2.03 5.35 17.23
N ALA A 66 3.07 5.64 16.45
CA ALA A 66 2.95 5.82 15.02
C ALA A 66 2.38 4.56 14.34
N GLY A 67 2.77 3.36 14.80
CA GLY A 67 2.21 2.09 14.33
C GLY A 67 0.69 1.99 14.52
N VAL A 68 0.18 2.37 15.69
CA VAL A 68 -1.26 2.36 16.00
C VAL A 68 -2.06 3.24 15.02
N MET A 69 -1.47 4.34 14.56
CA MET A 69 -2.13 5.29 13.66
C MET A 69 -1.92 4.97 12.19
N ALA A 70 -0.75 4.47 11.83
CA ALA A 70 -0.31 4.33 10.44
C ALA A 70 -0.60 2.95 9.85
N VAL A 71 -0.60 1.88 10.65
CA VAL A 71 -0.85 0.52 10.15
C VAL A 71 -2.33 0.38 9.80
N CYS A 72 -2.60 -0.04 8.57
CA CYS A 72 -3.97 -0.25 8.06
C CYS A 72 -4.26 -1.72 7.73
N GLN A 73 -3.22 -2.53 7.55
CA GLN A 73 -3.34 -3.92 7.09
C GLN A 73 -2.50 -4.83 7.99
N ALA A 74 -3.08 -5.95 8.44
CA ALA A 74 -2.32 -6.98 9.15
C ALA A 74 -1.61 -7.94 8.19
N ASP A 75 -2.18 -8.10 6.98
CA ASP A 75 -1.69 -9.02 5.96
C ASP A 75 -0.72 -8.34 4.98
N GLY A 76 0.20 -9.12 4.41
CA GLY A 76 1.03 -8.71 3.27
C GLY A 76 0.25 -8.66 1.95
N ILE A 77 0.88 -8.16 0.88
CA ILE A 77 0.23 -7.95 -0.43
C ILE A 77 -0.29 -9.28 -1.01
N GLY A 78 0.56 -10.30 -1.09
CA GLY A 78 0.16 -11.61 -1.61
C GLY A 78 -0.96 -12.26 -0.80
N GLN A 79 -1.02 -12.04 0.51
CA GLN A 79 -2.10 -12.54 1.36
C GLN A 79 -3.41 -11.79 1.12
N LEU A 80 -3.38 -10.46 1.00
CA LEU A 80 -4.56 -9.67 0.61
C LEU A 80 -5.13 -10.13 -0.73
N LEU A 81 -4.27 -10.36 -1.72
CA LEU A 81 -4.67 -10.85 -3.04
C LEU A 81 -5.29 -12.27 -2.97
N ARG A 82 -4.70 -13.19 -2.21
CA ARG A 82 -5.28 -14.54 -1.99
C ARG A 82 -6.59 -14.52 -1.22
N LYS A 83 -6.85 -13.47 -0.43
CA LYS A 83 -8.14 -13.23 0.24
C LYS A 83 -9.17 -12.52 -0.65
N GLY A 84 -8.84 -12.26 -1.93
CA GLY A 84 -9.77 -11.74 -2.94
C GLY A 84 -9.68 -10.23 -3.18
N VAL A 85 -8.75 -9.50 -2.54
CA VAL A 85 -8.52 -8.08 -2.83
C VAL A 85 -8.03 -7.92 -4.27
N ARG A 86 -8.59 -6.96 -5.01
CA ARG A 86 -8.19 -6.63 -6.39
C ARG A 86 -7.95 -5.14 -6.61
N LEU A 87 -8.16 -4.30 -5.59
CA LEU A 87 -7.82 -2.88 -5.63
C LEU A 87 -6.87 -2.52 -4.49
N LEU A 88 -5.67 -2.05 -4.82
CA LEU A 88 -4.64 -1.67 -3.83
C LEU A 88 -4.44 -0.15 -3.85
N ASP A 89 -4.78 0.53 -2.75
CA ASP A 89 -4.41 1.94 -2.53
C ASP A 89 -2.96 2.03 -2.04
N LEU A 90 -2.03 2.37 -2.94
CA LEU A 90 -0.60 2.47 -2.68
C LEU A 90 -0.18 3.93 -2.56
N ARG A 91 0.27 4.31 -1.36
CA ARG A 91 0.77 5.66 -1.08
C ARG A 91 2.27 5.64 -0.92
N LEU A 92 2.94 6.50 -1.68
CA LEU A 92 4.40 6.47 -1.80
C LEU A 92 5.05 7.72 -1.21
N GLY A 93 6.26 7.52 -0.67
CA GLY A 93 7.18 8.57 -0.26
C GLY A 93 8.62 8.15 -0.54
N LEU A 94 9.50 9.13 -0.79
CA LEU A 94 10.92 8.89 -1.00
C LEU A 94 11.63 8.79 0.36
N HIS A 95 12.42 7.74 0.53
CA HIS A 95 13.30 7.54 1.68
C HIS A 95 14.51 6.72 1.24
N ASP A 96 15.72 7.16 1.61
CA ASP A 96 16.98 6.50 1.24
C ASP A 96 17.04 6.15 -0.26
N GLU A 97 16.73 7.14 -1.11
CA GLU A 97 16.74 7.07 -2.58
C GLU A 97 15.78 6.02 -3.19
N GLN A 98 14.85 5.49 -2.39
CA GLN A 98 13.86 4.49 -2.82
C GLN A 98 12.44 4.94 -2.50
N LEU A 99 11.49 4.45 -3.30
CA LEU A 99 10.06 4.64 -3.04
C LEU A 99 9.58 3.60 -2.04
N TYR A 100 9.10 4.08 -0.90
CA TYR A 100 8.48 3.27 0.14
C TYR A 100 6.99 3.47 0.19
N ILE A 101 6.27 2.45 0.65
CA ILE A 101 4.89 2.61 1.12
C ILE A 101 4.92 3.56 2.32
N CYS A 102 3.99 4.51 2.34
CA CYS A 102 3.89 5.54 3.37
C CYS A 102 2.43 5.72 3.80
N HIS A 103 2.25 6.02 5.07
CA HIS A 103 0.99 6.52 5.61
C HIS A 103 1.33 7.47 6.76
N THR A 104 1.60 8.74 6.44
CA THR A 104 2.20 9.79 7.29
C THR A 104 3.62 9.52 7.80
N VAL A 105 4.05 8.26 7.78
CA VAL A 105 5.37 7.75 8.14
C VAL A 105 5.83 6.74 7.09
N VAL A 106 7.10 6.37 7.10
CA VAL A 106 7.65 5.35 6.20
C VAL A 106 7.30 3.96 6.73
N CYS A 107 6.68 3.13 5.89
CA CYS A 107 6.38 1.74 6.21
C CYS A 107 7.53 0.81 5.78
N ASN A 108 7.50 -0.45 6.24
CA ASN A 108 8.57 -1.42 6.01
C ASN A 108 8.66 -1.97 4.57
N ARG A 109 7.74 -1.60 3.68
CA ARG A 109 7.67 -2.09 2.29
C ARG A 109 8.15 -1.05 1.28
N THR A 110 8.99 -1.48 0.33
CA THR A 110 9.32 -0.69 -0.86
C THR A 110 8.26 -0.90 -1.95
N PHE A 111 8.09 0.07 -2.84
CA PHE A 111 7.19 -0.05 -3.98
C PHE A 111 7.59 -1.22 -4.89
N CYS A 112 8.89 -1.42 -5.14
CA CYS A 112 9.38 -2.58 -5.89
C CYS A 112 8.95 -3.90 -5.24
N SER A 113 9.14 -4.08 -3.93
CA SER A 113 8.72 -5.32 -3.24
C SER A 113 7.21 -5.58 -3.34
N VAL A 114 6.40 -4.53 -3.39
CA VAL A 114 4.94 -4.66 -3.59
C VAL A 114 4.63 -5.11 -5.01
N LEU A 115 5.28 -4.52 -6.01
CA LEU A 115 5.09 -4.91 -7.42
C LEU A 115 5.56 -6.33 -7.69
N GLU A 116 6.64 -6.79 -7.04
CA GLU A 116 7.12 -8.17 -7.12
C GLU A 116 6.06 -9.17 -6.63
N GLU A 117 5.45 -8.93 -5.47
CA GLU A 117 4.37 -9.78 -4.95
C GLU A 117 3.11 -9.76 -5.85
N VAL A 118 2.77 -8.60 -6.42
CA VAL A 118 1.66 -8.50 -7.38
C VAL A 118 1.97 -9.31 -8.65
N ALA A 119 3.19 -9.18 -9.18
CA ALA A 119 3.63 -9.90 -10.37
C ALA A 119 3.70 -11.42 -10.14
N GLU A 120 4.12 -11.85 -8.95
CA GLU A 120 4.07 -13.25 -8.53
C GLU A 120 2.64 -13.78 -8.51
N PHE A 121 1.72 -13.07 -7.84
CA PHE A 121 0.31 -13.44 -7.80
C PHE A 121 -0.31 -13.55 -9.19
N LEU A 122 -0.07 -12.59 -10.09
CA LEU A 122 -0.63 -12.61 -11.45
C LEU A 122 -0.03 -13.72 -12.32
N ARG A 123 1.20 -14.17 -12.04
CA ARG A 123 1.80 -15.34 -12.70
C ARG A 123 1.13 -16.64 -12.25
N GLU A 124 0.77 -16.73 -10.98
CA GLU A 124 0.03 -17.86 -10.41
C GLU A 124 -1.44 -17.86 -10.84
N GLN A 125 -2.04 -16.68 -11.00
CA GLN A 125 -3.46 -16.48 -11.29
C GLN A 125 -3.67 -15.62 -12.55
N PRO A 126 -3.42 -16.16 -13.76
CA PRO A 126 -3.35 -15.38 -15.00
C PRO A 126 -4.67 -14.79 -15.50
N GLU A 127 -5.81 -15.24 -14.97
CA GLU A 127 -7.15 -14.72 -15.30
C GLU A 127 -7.61 -13.60 -14.34
N GLU A 128 -6.79 -13.24 -13.35
CA GLU A 128 -7.11 -12.19 -12.39
C GLU A 128 -6.55 -10.82 -12.84
N VAL A 129 -7.21 -9.75 -12.40
CA VAL A 129 -6.77 -8.37 -12.67
C VAL A 129 -6.60 -7.61 -11.36
N VAL A 130 -5.43 -7.02 -11.15
CA VAL A 130 -5.16 -6.18 -9.97
C VAL A 130 -5.08 -4.71 -10.38
N VAL A 131 -5.93 -3.89 -9.77
CA VAL A 131 -5.95 -2.43 -9.95
C VAL A 131 -5.07 -1.78 -8.88
N LEU A 132 -4.09 -1.00 -9.34
CA LEU A 132 -3.19 -0.24 -8.46
C LEU A 132 -3.57 1.24 -8.51
N LEU A 133 -3.95 1.81 -7.36
CA LEU A 133 -4.06 3.25 -7.19
C LEU A 133 -2.75 3.75 -6.61
N VAL A 134 -1.92 4.40 -7.43
CA VAL A 134 -0.61 4.90 -7.01
C VAL A 134 -0.68 6.42 -6.83
N LYS A 135 -0.35 6.90 -5.63
CA LYS A 135 -0.32 8.33 -5.32
C LYS A 135 0.75 8.67 -4.30
N ARG A 136 1.12 9.95 -4.22
CA ARG A 136 1.96 10.46 -3.13
C ARG A 136 1.20 10.43 -1.82
N ASP A 137 1.87 10.06 -0.74
CA ASP A 137 1.27 10.18 0.59
C ASP A 137 1.04 11.65 0.96
N TRP A 138 0.03 11.92 1.78
CA TRP A 138 -0.45 13.29 2.06
C TRP A 138 0.66 14.23 2.54
N GLY A 139 1.54 13.77 3.43
CA GLY A 139 2.63 14.60 3.95
C GLY A 139 3.73 14.92 2.93
N ALA A 140 3.82 14.14 1.85
CA ALA A 140 4.81 14.30 0.81
C ALA A 140 4.26 14.97 -0.46
N ARG A 141 2.98 15.37 -0.50
CA ARG A 141 2.36 15.99 -1.69
C ARG A 141 3.07 17.28 -2.08
N ASP A 142 3.38 18.14 -1.12
CA ASP A 142 3.92 19.47 -1.37
C ASP A 142 5.42 19.47 -1.74
N TYR A 143 6.15 18.38 -1.46
CA TYR A 143 7.61 18.32 -1.65
C TYR A 143 8.05 18.01 -3.08
N PHE A 144 7.17 17.42 -3.89
CA PHE A 144 7.51 16.98 -5.26
C PHE A 144 6.75 17.75 -6.36
N ASP A 145 5.94 18.75 -5.98
CA ASP A 145 5.26 19.68 -6.91
C ASP A 145 6.01 21.00 -7.06
N THR A 146 7.28 21.05 -6.67
CA THR A 146 8.17 22.18 -6.99
C THR A 146 9.12 21.77 -8.11
N GLN A 147 8.66 21.97 -9.34
CA GLN A 147 9.34 22.60 -10.50
C GLN A 147 8.46 22.43 -11.76
#